data_AF-A0A164G7X7-F1
#
_entry.id   AF-A0A164G7X7-F1
#
_cell.length_a   1.000
_cell.length_b   1.000
_cell.length_c   1.000
_cell.angle_alpha   90.00
_cell.angle_beta   90.00
_cell.angle_gamma   90.00
#
_symmetry.space_group_name_H-M   'P 1'
#
loop_
_entity.id
_entity.type
_entity.pdbx_description
1 polymer ?
#
loop_
_entity_poly.entity_id
_entity_poly.type
_entity_poly.pdbx_seq_one_letter_code
_entity_poly.pdbx_strand_id
1 'polypeptide(L)'
;MWSRIQTEYALVSAESEPLLWGQFYSYKFRADQSMMNFIAGIEQIAAQLKDIGAAVDDTQIMAKILVSLPTSLQYFLAAWDSTPQELKALSSLTKRLVKEEISLARNKNSNLENDA
;
A
#
# COMPACT_ATOMS: atom_id res chain seq x y z
N MET A 1 9.90 6.68 39.21
CA MET A 1 8.86 5.84 38.60
C MET A 1 8.58 6.17 37.14
N TRP A 2 8.90 7.37 36.65
CA TRP A 2 8.78 7.72 35.22
C TRP A 2 9.79 7.02 34.30
N SER A 3 11.02 6.85 34.77
CA SER A 3 12.09 6.19 34.02
C SER A 3 11.75 4.74 33.66
N ARG A 4 11.11 3.99 34.56
CA ARG A 4 10.74 2.59 34.33
C ARG A 4 9.72 2.44 33.19
N ILE A 5 8.69 3.28 33.17
CA ILE A 5 7.68 3.33 32.09
C ILE A 5 8.33 3.73 30.76
N GLN A 6 9.24 4.70 30.76
CA GLN A 6 9.97 5.07 29.55
C GLN A 6 10.88 3.94 29.04
N THR A 7 11.49 3.18 29.95
CA THR A 7 12.36 2.06 29.58
C THR A 7 11.54 0.91 28.99
N GLU A 8 10.40 0.59 29.59
CA GLU A 8 9.47 -0.44 29.07
C GLU A 8 8.86 -0.01 27.73
N TYR A 9 8.45 1.26 27.59
CA TYR A 9 7.93 1.78 26.33
C TYR A 9 8.97 1.76 25.19
N ALA A 10 10.22 2.14 25.50
CA ALA A 10 11.33 2.05 24.56
C ALA A 10 11.65 0.60 24.16
N LEU A 11 11.52 -0.34 25.09
CA LEU A 11 11.77 -1.76 24.82
C LEU A 11 10.66 -2.37 23.94
N VAL A 12 9.40 -2.04 24.22
CA VAL A 12 8.25 -2.44 23.38
C VAL A 12 8.33 -1.80 21.99
N SER A 13 8.75 -0.54 21.89
CA SER A 13 9.01 0.14 20.62
C SER A 13 10.11 -0.56 19.80
N ALA A 14 11.24 -0.90 20.42
CA ALA A 14 12.35 -1.56 19.75
C ALA A 14 12.03 -3.00 19.30
N GLU A 15 11.20 -3.74 20.05
CA GLU A 15 10.76 -5.09 19.67
C GLU A 15 9.64 -5.06 18.62
N SER A 16 8.77 -4.05 18.63
CA SER A 16 7.65 -3.92 17.68
C SER A 16 8.05 -3.36 16.32
N GLU A 17 9.06 -2.51 16.25
CA GLU A 17 9.57 -1.94 14.98
C GLU A 17 9.94 -3.01 13.93
N PRO A 18 10.82 -3.99 14.21
CA PRO A 18 11.17 -5.02 13.22
C PRO A 18 10.00 -5.93 12.84
N LEU A 19 9.04 -6.14 13.76
CA LEU A 19 7.81 -6.90 13.47
C LEU A 19 6.91 -6.14 12.49
N LEU A 20 6.73 -4.84 12.69
CA LEU A 20 5.95 -3.98 11.80
C LEU A 20 6.60 -3.84 10.42
N TRP A 21 7.93 -3.73 10.35
CA TRP A 21 8.64 -3.81 9.08
C TRP A 21 8.42 -5.16 8.38
N GLY A 22 8.47 -6.27 9.13
CA GLY A 22 8.15 -7.59 8.60
C GLY A 22 6.73 -7.67 8.03
N GLN A 23 5.75 -7.11 8.74
CA GLN A 23 4.36 -7.02 8.26
C GLN A 23 4.26 -6.12 7.01
N PHE A 24 4.92 -4.96 7.01
CA PHE A 24 4.96 -4.07 5.86
C PHE A 24 5.47 -4.81 4.63
N TYR A 25 6.66 -5.41 4.68
CA TYR A 25 7.25 -6.08 3.52
C TYR A 25 6.52 -7.36 3.09
N SER A 26 5.94 -8.11 4.02
CA SER A 26 5.18 -9.33 3.72
C SER A 26 3.76 -9.05 3.22
N TYR A 27 3.22 -7.84 3.45
CA TYR A 27 1.89 -7.46 2.98
C TYR A 27 1.84 -7.49 1.45
N LYS A 28 0.95 -8.31 0.89
CA LYS A 28 0.77 -8.48 -0.55
C LYS A 28 -0.69 -8.28 -0.92
N PHE A 29 -0.90 -7.88 -2.17
CA PHE A 29 -2.25 -7.78 -2.70
C PHE A 29 -2.87 -9.18 -2.79
N ARG A 30 -4.02 -9.38 -2.14
CA ARG A 30 -4.83 -10.58 -2.24
C ARG A 30 -5.99 -10.34 -3.21
N ALA A 31 -6.29 -11.31 -4.06
CA ALA A 31 -7.34 -11.15 -5.09
C ALA A 31 -8.77 -11.04 -4.52
N ASP A 32 -8.97 -11.32 -3.23
CA ASP A 32 -10.24 -11.22 -2.51
C ASP A 32 -10.49 -9.82 -1.92
N GLN A 33 -9.50 -8.94 -1.91
CA GLN A 33 -9.60 -7.60 -1.31
C GLN A 33 -9.65 -6.50 -2.38
N SER A 34 -10.39 -5.42 -2.08
CA SER A 34 -10.38 -4.24 -2.95
C SER A 34 -9.05 -3.50 -2.88
N MET A 35 -8.70 -2.82 -3.96
CA MET A 35 -7.47 -2.02 -4.02
C MET A 35 -7.45 -0.92 -2.95
N MET A 36 -8.61 -0.36 -2.61
CA MET A 36 -8.75 0.63 -1.54
C MET A 36 -8.42 0.05 -0.16
N ASN A 37 -8.91 -1.15 0.15
CA ASN A 37 -8.61 -1.82 1.42
C ASN A 37 -7.13 -2.19 1.54
N PHE A 38 -6.53 -2.60 0.42
CA PHE A 38 -5.09 -2.88 0.37
C PHE A 38 -4.24 -1.64 0.67
N ILE A 39 -4.55 -0.50 0.05
CA ILE A 39 -3.83 0.76 0.28
C ILE A 39 -4.01 1.21 1.74
N ALA A 40 -5.24 1.15 2.25
CA ALA A 40 -5.53 1.50 3.64
C ALA A 40 -4.75 0.63 4.63
N GLY A 41 -4.59 -0.67 4.36
CA GLY A 41 -3.79 -1.57 5.19
C GLY A 41 -2.30 -1.18 5.23
N ILE A 42 -1.72 -0.80 4.08
CA ILE A 42 -0.33 -0.33 4.03
C ILE A 42 -0.18 1.01 4.75
N GLU A 43 -1.10 1.96 4.52
CA GLU A 43 -1.11 3.25 5.22
C GLU A 43 -1.24 3.08 6.73
N GLN A 44 -2.04 2.13 7.20
CA GLN A 44 -2.19 1.83 8.61
C GLN A 44 -0.91 1.26 9.25
N ILE A 45 -0.19 0.38 8.54
CA ILE A 45 1.12 -0.12 9.01
C ILE A 45 2.15 1.02 9.00
N ALA A 46 2.14 1.86 7.97
CA ALA A 46 3.03 3.03 7.89
C ALA A 46 2.76 4.05 8.99
N ALA A 47 1.49 4.27 9.36
CA ALA A 47 1.10 5.12 10.47
C ALA A 47 1.62 4.57 11.81
N GLN A 48 1.47 3.26 12.05
CA GLN A 48 2.01 2.61 13.25
C GLN A 48 3.54 2.73 13.33
N LEU A 49 4.24 2.58 12.21
CA LEU A 49 5.69 2.80 12.15
C LEU A 49 6.05 4.26 12.47
N LYS A 50 5.32 5.25 11.94
CA LYS A 50 5.49 6.67 12.27
C LYS A 50 5.25 6.95 13.76
N ASP A 51 4.23 6.35 14.36
CA ASP A 51 3.90 6.51 15.78
C ASP A 51 5.01 6.01 16.71
N ILE A 52 5.75 4.98 16.28
CA ILE A 52 6.89 4.40 17.02
C ILE A 52 8.20 5.17 16.75
N GLY A 53 8.17 6.17 15.87
CA GLY A 53 9.31 7.04 15.54
C GLY A 53 10.10 6.61 14.31
N ALA A 54 9.64 5.61 13.56
CA ALA A 54 10.27 5.22 12.31
C ALA A 54 9.88 6.18 11.16
N ALA A 55 10.88 6.68 10.44
CA ALA A 55 10.66 7.57 9.31
C ALA A 55 10.22 6.78 8.07
N VAL A 56 8.91 6.53 7.95
CA VAL A 56 8.33 5.98 6.71
C VAL A 56 8.06 7.11 5.73
N ASP A 57 8.77 7.09 4.61
CA ASP A 57 8.57 8.05 3.54
C ASP A 57 7.41 7.63 2.62
N ASP A 58 6.68 8.61 2.10
CA ASP A 58 5.55 8.36 1.21
C ASP A 58 6.02 7.65 -0.08
N THR A 59 7.26 7.89 -0.51
CA THR A 59 7.90 7.16 -1.61
C THR A 59 8.03 5.66 -1.32
N GLN A 60 8.32 5.29 -0.07
CA GLN A 60 8.42 3.88 0.33
C GLN A 60 7.06 3.19 0.30
N ILE A 61 6.01 3.89 0.75
CA ILE A 61 4.63 3.42 0.69
C ILE A 61 4.21 3.21 -0.77
N MET A 62 4.47 4.18 -1.62
CA MET A 62 4.15 4.11 -3.05
C MET A 62 4.90 2.99 -3.76
N ALA A 63 6.21 2.86 -3.54
CA ALA A 63 7.01 1.78 -4.09
C ALA A 63 6.48 0.42 -3.63
N LYS A 64 6.09 0.31 -2.35
CA LYS A 64 5.54 -0.93 -1.80
C LYS A 64 4.21 -1.30 -2.44
N ILE A 65 3.31 -0.33 -2.65
CA ILE A 65 2.05 -0.54 -3.37
C ILE A 65 2.36 -1.10 -4.76
N LEU A 66 3.24 -0.43 -5.53
CA LEU A 66 3.57 -0.82 -6.90
C LEU A 66 4.19 -2.23 -7.01
N VAL A 67 5.13 -2.58 -6.14
CA VAL A 67 5.81 -3.89 -6.16
C VAL A 67 4.87 -5.03 -5.72
N SER A 68 3.84 -4.71 -4.94
CA SER A 68 2.90 -5.70 -4.41
C SER A 68 1.67 -5.90 -5.32
N LEU A 69 1.58 -5.17 -6.44
CA LEU A 69 0.50 -5.29 -7.41
C LEU A 69 0.58 -6.63 -8.17
N PRO A 70 -0.56 -7.27 -8.45
CA PRO A 70 -0.62 -8.43 -9.31
C PRO A 70 -0.31 -8.07 -10.77
N THR A 71 0.18 -9.04 -11.53
CA THR A 71 0.53 -8.93 -12.96
C THR A 71 -0.63 -8.40 -13.83
N SER A 72 -1.88 -8.58 -13.39
CA SER A 72 -3.08 -8.05 -14.07
C SER A 72 -3.08 -6.51 -14.19
N LEU A 73 -2.35 -5.81 -13.34
CA LEU A 73 -2.22 -4.35 -13.34
C LEU A 73 -0.91 -3.87 -14.00
N GLN A 74 -0.24 -4.70 -14.81
CA GLN A 74 0.99 -4.29 -15.51
C GLN A 74 0.80 -3.09 -16.43
N TYR A 75 -0.36 -2.95 -17.08
CA TYR A 75 -0.67 -1.77 -17.90
C TYR A 75 -0.72 -0.48 -17.07
N PHE A 76 -1.18 -0.58 -15.82
CA PHE A 76 -1.16 0.53 -14.89
C PHE A 76 0.27 0.93 -14.52
N LEU A 77 1.16 -0.04 -14.27
CA LEU A 77 2.57 0.24 -13.97
C LEU A 77 3.23 1.05 -15.09
N ALA A 78 3.02 0.64 -16.36
CA ALA A 78 3.55 1.37 -17.51
C ALA A 78 3.02 2.81 -17.59
N ALA A 79 1.72 3.02 -17.37
CA ALA A 79 1.10 4.35 -17.35
C ALA A 79 1.55 5.20 -16.14
N TRP A 80 1.88 4.55 -15.03
CA TRP A 80 2.40 5.22 -13.84
C TRP A 80 3.86 5.66 -14.03
N ASP A 81 4.69 4.82 -14.65
CA ASP A 81 6.08 5.17 -14.97
C ASP A 81 6.18 6.37 -15.92
N SER A 82 5.24 6.50 -16.86
CA SER A 82 5.16 7.65 -17.77
C SER A 82 4.61 8.93 -17.12
N THR A 83 4.21 8.89 -15.85
CA THR A 83 3.67 10.08 -15.16
C THR A 83 4.79 10.99 -14.67
N PRO A 84 4.69 12.32 -14.83
CA PRO A 84 5.69 13.27 -14.31
C PRO A 84 5.87 13.16 -12.79
N GLN A 85 7.10 13.33 -12.31
CA GLN A 85 7.44 13.21 -10.88
C GLN A 85 6.63 14.17 -9.98
N GLU A 86 6.27 15.35 -10.50
CA GLU A 86 5.44 16.34 -9.80
C GLU A 86 4.01 15.84 -9.49
N LEU A 87 3.52 14.86 -10.25
CA LEU A 87 2.21 14.25 -10.06
C LEU A 87 2.29 12.90 -9.32
N LYS A 88 3.49 12.39 -9.04
CA LYS A 88 3.73 11.15 -8.29
C LYS A 88 3.52 11.40 -6.79
N ALA A 89 2.27 11.63 -6.42
CA ALA A 89 1.81 11.66 -5.03
C ALA A 89 0.97 10.43 -4.71
N LEU A 90 0.96 10.02 -3.43
CA LEU A 90 0.16 8.89 -2.94
C LEU A 90 -1.33 9.10 -3.28
N SER A 91 -1.85 10.30 -3.08
CA SER A 91 -3.25 10.64 -3.41
C SER A 91 -3.59 10.46 -4.90
N SER A 92 -2.66 10.79 -5.81
CA SER A 92 -2.82 10.56 -7.25
C SER A 92 -2.76 9.07 -7.60
N LEU A 93 -1.86 8.32 -6.96
CA LEU A 93 -1.70 6.88 -7.13
C LEU A 93 -3.01 6.17 -6.74
N THR A 94 -3.54 6.44 -5.55
CA THR A 94 -4.77 5.83 -5.02
C THR A 94 -5.97 6.09 -5.94
N LYS A 95 -6.16 7.34 -6.38
CA LYS A 95 -7.25 7.71 -7.29
C LYS A 95 -7.19 6.95 -8.62
N ARG A 96 -6.01 6.82 -9.21
CA ARG A 96 -5.85 6.14 -10.50
C ARG A 96 -5.97 4.63 -10.36
N LEU A 97 -5.46 4.04 -9.29
CA LEU A 97 -5.60 2.61 -8.97
C LEU A 97 -7.07 2.20 -8.83
N VAL A 98 -7.85 2.95 -8.06
CA VAL A 98 -9.29 2.68 -7.89
C VAL A 98 -10.03 2.83 -9.22
N LYS A 99 -9.68 3.84 -10.04
CA LYS A 99 -10.29 4.01 -11.36
C LYS A 99 -9.97 2.83 -12.29
N GLU A 100 -8.74 2.32 -12.25
CA GLU A 100 -8.31 1.18 -13.05
C GLU A 100 -9.01 -0.10 -12.63
N GLU A 101 -9.15 -0.35 -11.32
CA GLU A 101 -9.90 -1.48 -10.77
C GLU A 101 -11.34 -1.52 -11.29
N ILE A 102 -12.03 -0.36 -11.30
CA ILE A 102 -13.40 -0.23 -11.83
C ILE A 102 -13.44 -0.49 -13.35
N SER A 103 -12.43 -0.02 -14.10
CA SER A 103 -12.30 -0.24 -15.54
C SER A 103 -12.12 -1.73 -15.86
N LEU A 104 -11.25 -2.42 -15.13
CA LEU A 104 -11.01 -3.86 -15.27
C LEU A 104 -12.24 -4.68 -14.91
N ALA A 105 -12.94 -4.33 -13.83
CA ALA A 105 -14.19 -4.99 -13.45
C ALA A 105 -15.27 -4.84 -14.55
N ARG A 106 -15.37 -3.65 -15.16
CA ARG A 106 -16.29 -3.41 -16.28
C ARG A 106 -15.92 -4.21 -17.52
N ASN A 107 -14.64 -4.22 -17.89
CA ASN A 107 -14.16 -4.94 -19.08
C ASN A 107 -14.36 -6.47 -18.94
N LYS A 108 -14.17 -7.00 -17.74
CA LYS A 108 -14.46 -8.41 -17.44
C LYS A 108 -15.93 -8.76 -17.65
N ASN A 109 -16.85 -7.87 -17.25
CA ASN A 109 -18.29 -8.11 -17.42
C ASN A 109 -18.72 -8.04 -18.89
N SER A 110 -18.19 -7.11 -19.68
CA SER A 110 -18.49 -7.03 -21.12
C SER A 110 -17.98 -8.22 -21.94
N ASN A 111 -16.90 -8.88 -21.49
CA ASN A 111 -16.43 -10.11 -22.14
C ASN A 111 -17.36 -11.30 -21.84
N LEU A 112 -18.01 -11.33 -20.68
CA LEU A 112 -18.94 -12.39 -20.31
C LEU A 112 -20.29 -12.29 -21.04
N GLU A 113 -20.72 -11.08 -21.42
CA GLU A 113 -21.96 -10.86 -22.19
C GLU A 113 -21.81 -11.17 -23.68
N ASN A 114 -20.59 -11.19 -24.23
CA ASN A 114 -20.35 -11.50 -25.65
C ASN A 114 -20.15 -13.01 -25.93
N ASP A 115 -19.96 -13.81 -24.89
CA ASP A 115 -19.75 -15.27 -24.97
C ASP A 115 -21.03 -16.09 -24.59
N ALA A 116 -22.17 -15.43 -24.39
CA ALA A 116 -23.48 -16.04 -24.06
C ALA A 116 -24.51 -15.82 -25.18
#